data_AF-A0A268A7S4-F1
#
_entry.id   AF-A0A268A7S4-F1
#
_cell.length_a   1.000
_cell.length_b   1.000
_cell.length_c   1.000
_cell.angle_alpha   90.00
_cell.angle_beta   90.00
_cell.angle_gamma   90.00
#
_symmetry.space_group_name_H-M   'P 1'
#
loop_
_entity.id
_entity.type
_entity.pdbx_description
1 polymer ?
#
loop_
_entity_poly.entity_id
_entity_poly.type
_entity_poly.pdbx_seq_one_letter_code
_entity_poly.pdbx_strand_id
1 'polypeptide(L)'
;MTEMELFVDLIDDVEADNILKYFKENPNGTRREAATLQQKKIQIKRVFKSMTPNMKRKRKRGGANPFYVYINKFSSITSEKGDDFYSHILVLNKMYEKTPNYAKFSNLLLNFPEETRQKLDEFDLVIKNGGNFLDINTDFNSIDELKAFLIRFSDYMGENAPKVISKKIMKETLSFNVSKLKDCEVAVKNQNLLEFYNEKDNLYSEYSVPITNIAYINTHTNEDRDILMLLAIEAMYESMISQNNNIENKVNEAIKTIEDEQLLIQNKVKDKENEITALKSELNKISKNNKALKIEVQSLKKTFEVRAEEFHKVNIDNEKEYQQQIEKLNRIKEEYENQIQKLNNEIVMNKVINEERGNLLNVATAVGIDWGIVCISGFEIIKEIYPEILIIDVEKDAKSILKGESINTIYLIMNGLSTKKYRRIKREIEKINIEVEALEFENVKEAIEWIGYKKTIEKRGVTV
;
A
#
# COMPACT_ATOMS: atom_id res chain seq x y z
N MET A 1 -6.85 -79.95 27.54
CA MET A 1 -8.16 -79.21 27.49
C MET A 1 -9.21 -80.06 26.76
N THR A 2 -10.52 -79.96 27.03
CA THR A 2 -11.53 -80.71 26.21
C THR A 2 -11.90 -79.97 24.92
N GLU A 3 -12.26 -80.69 23.86
CA GLU A 3 -12.74 -80.14 22.58
C GLU A 3 -13.88 -79.12 22.75
N MET A 4 -14.79 -79.39 23.70
CA MET A 4 -15.90 -78.50 24.04
C MET A 4 -15.41 -77.21 24.73
N GLU A 5 -14.40 -77.31 25.59
CA GLU A 5 -13.83 -76.14 26.27
C GLU A 5 -13.11 -75.23 25.29
N LEU A 6 -12.29 -75.80 24.41
CA LEU A 6 -11.59 -75.07 23.37
C LEU A 6 -12.56 -74.36 22.41
N PHE A 7 -13.62 -75.05 21.96
CA PHE A 7 -14.65 -74.44 21.13
C PHE A 7 -15.34 -73.25 21.82
N VAL A 8 -15.72 -73.40 23.10
CA VAL A 8 -16.36 -72.31 23.85
C VAL A 8 -15.40 -71.13 24.05
N ASP A 9 -14.11 -71.40 24.23
CA ASP A 9 -13.13 -70.34 24.40
C ASP A 9 -12.93 -69.54 23.09
N LEU A 10 -13.08 -70.18 21.92
CA LEU A 10 -13.02 -69.55 20.58
C LEU A 10 -14.29 -68.76 20.16
N ILE A 11 -15.40 -68.89 20.88
CA ILE A 11 -16.69 -68.25 20.51
C ILE A 11 -16.70 -66.74 20.87
N ASP A 12 -17.29 -65.95 19.97
CA ASP A 12 -17.60 -64.52 20.18
C ASP A 12 -18.99 -64.29 20.78
N ASP A 13 -19.36 -63.03 21.03
CA ASP A 13 -20.64 -62.71 21.67
C ASP A 13 -21.87 -63.01 20.79
N VAL A 14 -21.73 -62.85 19.47
CA VAL A 14 -22.78 -63.11 18.50
C VAL A 14 -23.09 -64.61 18.45
N GLU A 15 -22.07 -65.44 18.36
CA GLU A 15 -22.25 -66.88 18.31
C GLU A 15 -22.67 -67.45 19.67
N ALA A 16 -22.25 -66.84 20.79
CA ALA A 16 -22.74 -67.21 22.11
C ALA A 16 -24.27 -67.03 22.22
N ASP A 17 -24.82 -65.92 21.70
CA ASP A 17 -26.26 -65.69 21.65
C ASP A 17 -26.97 -66.68 20.70
N ASN A 18 -26.36 -67.00 19.56
CA ASN A 18 -26.90 -67.99 18.63
C ASN A 18 -27.03 -69.38 19.28
N ILE A 19 -26.03 -69.81 20.05
CA ILE A 19 -26.04 -71.09 20.77
C ILE A 19 -27.16 -71.11 21.80
N LEU A 20 -27.24 -70.09 22.63
CA LEU A 20 -28.25 -70.00 23.69
C LEU A 20 -29.67 -69.97 23.11
N LYS A 21 -29.87 -69.23 22.03
CA LYS A 21 -31.13 -69.20 21.26
C LYS A 21 -31.47 -70.57 20.66
N TYR A 22 -30.49 -71.27 20.07
CA TYR A 22 -30.68 -72.60 19.50
C TYR A 22 -31.15 -73.62 20.55
N PHE A 23 -30.57 -73.59 21.74
CA PHE A 23 -30.97 -74.48 22.83
C PHE A 23 -32.15 -74.00 23.66
N LYS A 24 -32.65 -72.77 23.41
CA LYS A 24 -33.71 -72.10 24.18
C LYS A 24 -33.34 -71.99 25.66
N GLU A 25 -32.11 -71.54 25.92
CA GLU A 25 -31.52 -71.40 27.25
C GLU A 25 -31.18 -69.93 27.50
N ASN A 26 -31.37 -69.46 28.73
CA ASN A 26 -30.99 -68.11 29.13
C ASN A 26 -29.82 -68.21 30.13
N PRO A 27 -28.85 -67.27 30.09
CA PRO A 27 -27.81 -67.18 31.10
C PRO A 27 -28.43 -66.87 32.47
N ASN A 28 -27.89 -67.50 33.53
CA ASN A 28 -28.36 -67.24 34.88
C ASN A 28 -27.94 -65.83 35.33
N GLY A 29 -28.90 -64.97 35.67
CA GLY A 29 -28.63 -63.86 36.60
C GLY A 29 -28.84 -62.41 36.16
N THR A 30 -29.49 -62.08 35.04
CA THR A 30 -29.78 -60.66 34.75
C THR A 30 -31.22 -60.43 34.30
N ARG A 31 -32.03 -59.82 35.20
CA ARG A 31 -33.40 -59.35 34.87
C ARG A 31 -33.40 -57.97 34.18
N ARG A 32 -32.25 -57.28 34.11
CA ARG A 32 -32.17 -55.88 33.62
C ARG A 32 -30.92 -55.53 32.78
N GLU A 33 -29.87 -56.34 32.76
CA GLU A 33 -28.64 -56.08 32.00
C GLU A 33 -28.35 -57.22 31.00
N ALA A 34 -27.71 -56.90 29.87
CA ALA A 34 -27.24 -57.93 28.93
C ALA A 34 -26.16 -58.78 29.60
N ALA A 35 -26.30 -60.11 29.54
CA ALA A 35 -25.33 -61.02 30.14
C ALA A 35 -23.96 -60.87 29.45
N THR A 36 -22.88 -60.92 30.23
CA THR A 36 -21.53 -60.82 29.68
C THR A 36 -21.15 -62.07 28.89
N LEU A 37 -20.22 -61.96 27.93
CA LEU A 37 -19.72 -63.10 27.15
C LEU A 37 -19.28 -64.27 28.05
N GLN A 38 -18.61 -63.99 29.17
CA GLN A 38 -18.18 -65.02 30.12
C GLN A 38 -19.37 -65.74 30.77
N GLN A 39 -20.43 -65.02 31.15
CA GLN A 39 -21.65 -65.63 31.68
C GLN A 39 -22.35 -66.50 30.63
N LYS A 40 -22.40 -66.03 29.38
CA LYS A 40 -22.91 -66.82 28.25
C LYS A 40 -22.08 -68.08 28.03
N LYS A 41 -20.75 -67.99 27.98
CA LYS A 41 -19.81 -69.13 27.84
C LYS A 41 -19.98 -70.16 28.97
N ILE A 42 -20.12 -69.73 30.23
CA ILE A 42 -20.38 -70.64 31.36
C ILE A 42 -21.71 -71.38 31.18
N GLN A 43 -22.77 -70.68 30.79
CA GLN A 43 -24.06 -71.32 30.54
C GLN A 43 -23.99 -72.30 29.36
N ILE A 44 -23.30 -71.94 28.27
CA ILE A 44 -23.07 -72.81 27.12
C ILE A 44 -22.31 -74.09 27.53
N LYS A 45 -21.24 -73.98 28.34
CA LYS A 45 -20.54 -75.15 28.90
C LYS A 45 -21.49 -76.07 29.67
N ARG A 46 -22.44 -75.51 30.43
CA ARG A 46 -23.48 -76.31 31.13
C ARG A 46 -24.47 -76.97 30.18
N VAL A 47 -24.87 -76.29 29.10
CA VAL A 47 -25.75 -76.84 28.07
C VAL A 47 -25.08 -78.02 27.37
N PHE A 48 -23.85 -77.84 26.91
CA PHE A 48 -23.07 -78.89 26.25
C PHE A 48 -22.76 -80.09 27.17
N LYS A 49 -22.42 -79.85 28.44
CA LYS A 49 -22.30 -80.91 29.48
C LYS A 49 -23.66 -81.50 29.91
N SER A 50 -24.78 -81.07 29.30
CA SER A 50 -26.14 -81.52 29.61
C SER A 50 -26.54 -81.33 31.08
N MET A 51 -26.05 -80.27 31.71
CA MET A 51 -26.27 -79.97 33.13
C MET A 51 -27.47 -79.04 33.36
N THR A 52 -28.00 -78.40 32.33
CA THR A 52 -29.21 -77.56 32.44
C THR A 52 -30.47 -78.44 32.52
N PRO A 53 -31.55 -77.98 33.19
CA PRO A 53 -32.78 -78.77 33.33
C PRO A 53 -33.38 -79.24 31.99
N ASN A 54 -33.36 -78.37 30.97
CA ASN A 54 -33.88 -78.72 29.64
C ASN A 54 -33.01 -79.78 28.95
N MET A 55 -31.68 -79.65 29.00
CA MET A 55 -30.79 -80.65 28.40
C MET A 55 -30.81 -81.98 29.16
N LYS A 56 -30.87 -81.96 30.50
CA LYS A 56 -31.05 -83.18 31.31
C LYS A 56 -32.31 -83.95 30.90
N ARG A 57 -33.43 -83.25 30.71
CA ARG A 57 -34.68 -83.87 30.23
C ARG A 57 -34.55 -84.46 28.83
N LYS A 58 -33.91 -83.74 27.90
CA LYS A 58 -33.67 -84.24 26.52
C LYS A 58 -32.75 -85.47 26.51
N ARG A 59 -31.66 -85.46 27.29
CA ARG A 59 -30.73 -86.60 27.39
C ARG A 59 -31.37 -87.84 28.01
N LYS A 60 -32.19 -87.68 29.06
CA LYS A 60 -32.95 -88.81 29.64
C LYS A 60 -33.89 -89.50 28.64
N ARG A 61 -34.32 -88.79 27.59
CA ARG A 61 -35.15 -89.32 26.50
C ARG A 61 -34.33 -89.86 25.32
N GLY A 62 -33.03 -90.09 25.49
CA GLY A 62 -32.15 -90.61 24.44
C GLY A 62 -31.63 -89.56 23.45
N GLY A 63 -31.77 -88.26 23.75
CA GLY A 63 -31.26 -87.21 22.86
C GLY A 63 -29.74 -87.26 22.67
N ALA A 64 -29.26 -86.88 21.48
CA ALA A 64 -27.84 -86.83 21.13
C ALA A 64 -27.04 -85.81 21.98
N ASN A 65 -25.70 -85.85 21.91
CA ASN A 65 -24.84 -84.91 22.63
C ASN A 65 -25.08 -83.48 22.10
N PRO A 66 -25.49 -82.52 22.95
CA PRO A 66 -25.78 -81.16 22.51
C PRO A 66 -24.61 -80.46 21.80
N PHE A 67 -23.37 -80.76 22.18
CA PHE A 67 -22.17 -80.19 21.54
C PHE A 67 -22.09 -80.59 20.06
N TYR A 68 -22.04 -81.90 19.78
CA TYR A 68 -21.98 -82.44 18.42
C TYR A 68 -23.21 -82.09 17.57
N VAL A 69 -24.39 -82.02 18.19
CA VAL A 69 -25.61 -81.56 17.51
C VAL A 69 -25.46 -80.12 17.01
N TYR A 70 -24.80 -79.26 17.78
CA TYR A 70 -24.62 -77.86 17.39
C TYR A 70 -23.55 -77.68 16.33
N ILE A 71 -22.35 -78.25 16.55
CA ILE A 71 -21.21 -78.02 15.66
C ILE A 71 -21.42 -78.62 14.26
N ASN A 72 -22.30 -79.61 14.10
CA ASN A 72 -22.64 -80.22 12.80
C ASN A 72 -23.10 -79.20 11.74
N LYS A 73 -23.63 -78.04 12.14
CA LYS A 73 -23.98 -76.97 11.19
C LYS A 73 -22.77 -76.40 10.43
N PHE A 74 -21.56 -76.64 10.95
CA PHE A 74 -20.29 -76.17 10.40
C PHE A 74 -19.59 -77.21 9.51
N SER A 75 -20.22 -78.35 9.21
CA SER A 75 -19.60 -79.41 8.38
C SER A 75 -19.27 -78.97 6.95
N SER A 76 -20.00 -77.98 6.42
CA SER A 76 -19.98 -77.60 5.00
C SER A 76 -19.50 -76.16 4.76
N ILE A 77 -18.59 -75.66 5.60
CA ILE A 77 -18.05 -74.29 5.47
C ILE A 77 -17.20 -74.13 4.19
N THR A 78 -16.59 -75.23 3.73
CA THR A 78 -15.69 -75.24 2.57
C THR A 78 -16.17 -76.31 1.58
N SER A 79 -16.15 -76.01 0.29
CA SER A 79 -16.37 -77.00 -0.78
C SER A 79 -15.11 -77.85 -1.02
N GLU A 80 -13.95 -77.31 -0.65
CA GLU A 80 -12.66 -77.97 -0.74
C GLU A 80 -12.35 -78.64 0.61
N LYS A 81 -12.20 -79.97 0.59
CA LYS A 81 -11.71 -80.74 1.72
C LYS A 81 -10.26 -81.14 1.42
N GLY A 82 -9.33 -80.74 2.29
CA GLY A 82 -7.96 -81.29 2.26
C GLY A 82 -7.97 -82.82 2.40
N ASP A 83 -7.05 -83.49 1.71
CA ASP A 83 -6.95 -84.96 1.71
C ASP A 83 -6.47 -85.52 3.06
N ASP A 84 -5.75 -84.68 3.83
CA ASP A 84 -5.19 -85.00 5.14
C ASP A 84 -5.38 -83.83 6.13
N PHE A 85 -5.05 -84.05 7.39
CA PHE A 85 -5.24 -83.08 8.47
C PHE A 85 -4.54 -81.73 8.20
N TYR A 86 -3.28 -81.75 7.75
CA TYR A 86 -2.48 -80.55 7.56
C TYR A 86 -2.89 -79.75 6.31
N SER A 87 -3.16 -80.44 5.20
CA SER A 87 -3.74 -79.81 4.01
C SER A 87 -5.09 -79.18 4.31
N HIS A 88 -5.89 -79.80 5.19
CA HIS A 88 -7.16 -79.23 5.64
C HIS A 88 -6.97 -77.99 6.53
N ILE A 89 -5.99 -77.97 7.43
CA ILE A 89 -5.58 -76.78 8.19
C ILE A 89 -5.24 -75.61 7.24
N LEU A 90 -4.47 -75.87 6.19
CA LEU A 90 -4.12 -74.83 5.20
C LEU A 90 -5.33 -74.29 4.44
N VAL A 91 -6.26 -75.16 4.04
CA VAL A 91 -7.53 -74.74 3.42
C VAL A 91 -8.30 -73.80 4.36
N LEU A 92 -8.38 -74.13 5.65
CA LEU A 92 -9.02 -73.29 6.66
C LEU A 92 -8.25 -71.98 6.90
N ASN A 93 -6.92 -72.00 6.85
CA ASN A 93 -6.08 -70.81 6.96
C ASN A 93 -6.25 -69.85 5.77
N LYS A 94 -6.45 -70.34 4.54
CA LYS A 94 -6.79 -69.49 3.39
C LYS A 94 -8.10 -68.71 3.57
N MET A 95 -8.96 -69.16 4.48
CA MET A 95 -10.20 -68.47 4.86
C MET A 95 -10.00 -67.52 6.04
N TYR A 96 -8.77 -67.04 6.26
CA TYR A 96 -8.31 -66.29 7.44
C TYR A 96 -9.32 -65.25 7.95
N GLU A 97 -9.99 -64.51 7.05
CA GLU A 97 -10.94 -63.45 7.40
C GLU A 97 -12.43 -63.78 7.17
N LYS A 98 -12.75 -64.74 6.29
CA LYS A 98 -14.14 -65.02 5.89
C LYS A 98 -14.89 -65.90 6.89
N THR A 99 -14.16 -66.68 7.67
CA THR A 99 -14.73 -67.69 8.55
C THR A 99 -14.18 -67.53 9.97
N PRO A 100 -15.04 -67.48 11.00
CA PRO A 100 -14.59 -67.32 12.39
C PRO A 100 -13.93 -68.60 12.93
N ASN A 101 -13.04 -68.45 13.92
CA ASN A 101 -12.19 -69.54 14.42
C ASN A 101 -12.98 -70.69 15.06
N TYR A 102 -14.08 -70.42 15.77
CA TYR A 102 -14.95 -71.47 16.31
C TYR A 102 -15.54 -72.37 15.22
N ALA A 103 -15.82 -71.80 14.04
CA ALA A 103 -16.40 -72.49 12.91
C ALA A 103 -15.32 -73.32 12.18
N LYS A 104 -14.11 -72.77 12.01
CA LYS A 104 -12.94 -73.51 11.52
C LYS A 104 -12.59 -74.70 12.41
N PHE A 105 -12.54 -74.49 13.73
CA PHE A 105 -12.27 -75.55 14.70
C PHE A 105 -13.34 -76.66 14.64
N SER A 106 -14.61 -76.28 14.54
CA SER A 106 -15.71 -77.23 14.39
C SER A 106 -15.58 -78.06 13.11
N ASN A 107 -15.22 -77.42 12.00
CA ASN A 107 -15.03 -78.13 10.73
C ASN A 107 -13.86 -79.10 10.79
N LEU A 108 -12.74 -78.67 11.37
CA LEU A 108 -11.55 -79.50 11.59
C LEU A 108 -11.88 -80.72 12.47
N LEU A 109 -12.57 -80.51 13.59
CA LEU A 109 -12.98 -81.58 14.52
C LEU A 109 -13.96 -82.58 13.88
N LEU A 110 -14.84 -82.13 12.98
CA LEU A 110 -15.79 -83.01 12.28
C LEU A 110 -15.13 -83.84 11.18
N ASN A 111 -14.13 -83.28 10.49
CA ASN A 111 -13.45 -83.95 9.38
C ASN A 111 -12.30 -84.85 9.84
N PHE A 112 -11.58 -84.46 10.90
CA PHE A 112 -10.38 -85.12 11.42
C PHE A 112 -10.42 -85.19 12.96
N PRO A 113 -11.37 -85.95 13.54
CA PRO A 113 -11.63 -85.91 14.98
C PRO A 113 -10.47 -86.40 15.83
N GLU A 114 -9.76 -87.45 15.40
CA GLU A 114 -8.69 -88.04 16.21
C GLU A 114 -7.43 -87.16 16.20
N GLU A 115 -7.04 -86.65 15.03
CA GLU A 115 -5.90 -85.75 14.86
C GLU A 115 -6.15 -84.41 15.58
N THR A 116 -7.37 -83.89 15.47
CA THR A 116 -7.77 -82.67 16.20
C THR A 116 -7.66 -82.88 17.70
N ARG A 117 -8.07 -84.05 18.22
CA ARG A 117 -7.98 -84.38 19.65
C ARG A 117 -6.54 -84.49 20.14
N GLN A 118 -5.64 -85.04 19.34
CA GLN A 118 -4.22 -85.13 19.66
C GLN A 118 -3.55 -83.75 19.77
N LYS A 119 -4.07 -82.76 19.04
CA LYS A 119 -3.52 -81.39 18.95
C LYS A 119 -4.18 -80.36 19.86
N LEU A 120 -5.15 -80.75 20.70
CA LEU A 120 -5.91 -79.81 21.54
C LEU A 120 -5.04 -78.97 22.48
N ASP A 121 -4.00 -79.56 23.07
CA ASP A 121 -3.14 -78.85 24.02
C ASP A 121 -2.20 -77.86 23.30
N GLU A 122 -1.76 -78.19 22.07
CA GLU A 122 -1.01 -77.27 21.20
C GLU A 122 -1.90 -76.08 20.78
N PHE A 123 -3.15 -76.34 20.39
CA PHE A 123 -4.11 -75.29 20.06
C PHE A 123 -4.37 -74.32 21.21
N ASP A 124 -4.60 -74.83 22.41
CA ASP A 124 -4.81 -74.02 23.61
C ASP A 124 -3.58 -73.13 23.91
N LEU A 125 -2.37 -73.67 23.76
CA LEU A 125 -1.13 -72.94 23.97
C LEU A 125 -0.97 -71.79 22.98
N VAL A 126 -1.25 -72.02 21.69
CA VAL A 126 -1.17 -70.99 20.65
C VAL A 126 -2.21 -69.88 20.89
N ILE A 127 -3.45 -70.23 21.26
CA ILE A 127 -4.50 -69.26 21.56
C ILE A 127 -4.13 -68.40 22.77
N LYS A 128 -3.61 -69.01 23.84
CA LYS A 128 -3.16 -68.28 25.05
C LYS A 128 -2.03 -67.30 24.75
N ASN A 129 -1.17 -67.62 23.79
CA ASN A 129 -0.09 -66.75 23.33
C ASN A 129 -0.56 -65.68 22.33
N GLY A 130 -1.86 -65.59 22.06
CA GLY A 130 -2.45 -64.61 21.13
C GLY A 130 -2.28 -64.95 19.64
N GLY A 131 -1.85 -66.18 19.33
CA GLY A 131 -1.73 -66.67 17.96
C GLY A 131 -3.03 -67.26 17.41
N ASN A 132 -3.05 -67.53 16.10
CA ASN A 132 -4.13 -68.28 15.46
C ASN A 132 -3.95 -69.77 15.75
N PHE A 133 -4.98 -70.47 16.24
CA PHE A 133 -4.87 -71.89 16.61
C PHE A 133 -4.47 -72.80 15.44
N LEU A 134 -4.67 -72.37 14.19
CA LEU A 134 -4.22 -73.10 13.01
C LEU A 134 -2.73 -72.89 12.67
N ASP A 135 -2.03 -72.00 13.38
CA ASP A 135 -0.58 -71.76 13.23
C ASP A 135 0.20 -72.78 14.09
N ILE A 136 -0.07 -74.07 13.87
CA ILE A 136 0.73 -75.14 14.48
C ILE A 136 2.08 -75.18 13.75
N ASN A 137 3.18 -75.25 14.50
CA ASN A 137 4.48 -75.59 13.93
C ASN A 137 4.39 -76.96 13.25
N THR A 138 4.36 -76.95 11.93
CA THR A 138 4.41 -78.15 11.09
C THR A 138 5.85 -78.65 11.04
N ASP A 139 6.24 -79.44 12.03
CA ASP A 139 7.41 -80.29 11.87
C ASP A 139 7.04 -81.38 10.84
N PHE A 140 7.65 -81.33 9.65
CA PHE A 140 7.50 -82.36 8.64
C PHE A 140 8.22 -83.63 9.11
N ASN A 141 7.54 -84.78 9.03
CA ASN A 141 8.10 -86.04 9.51
C ASN A 141 9.04 -86.69 8.50
N SER A 142 9.04 -86.23 7.23
CA SER A 142 9.95 -86.71 6.20
C SER A 142 10.27 -85.66 5.14
N ILE A 143 11.41 -85.85 4.46
CA ILE A 143 11.80 -85.04 3.30
C ILE A 143 10.77 -85.15 2.18
N ASP A 144 10.15 -86.33 2.00
CA ASP A 144 9.15 -86.54 0.95
C ASP A 144 7.84 -85.80 1.25
N GLU A 145 7.44 -85.71 2.52
CA GLU A 145 6.31 -84.90 2.98
C GLU A 145 6.57 -83.41 2.73
N LEU A 146 7.77 -82.92 3.06
CA LEU A 146 8.19 -81.54 2.76
C LEU A 146 8.23 -81.26 1.25
N LYS A 147 8.76 -82.19 0.44
CA LYS A 147 8.80 -82.05 -1.02
C LYS A 147 7.40 -82.02 -1.61
N ALA A 148 6.54 -82.97 -1.23
CA ALA A 148 5.15 -83.01 -1.68
C ALA A 148 4.41 -81.73 -1.27
N PHE A 149 4.66 -81.23 -0.06
CA PHE A 149 4.14 -79.96 0.42
C PHE A 149 4.61 -78.78 -0.44
N LEU A 150 5.91 -78.64 -0.70
CA LEU A 150 6.45 -77.55 -1.53
C LEU A 150 5.97 -77.61 -2.98
N ILE A 151 5.85 -78.82 -3.55
CA ILE A 151 5.31 -79.02 -4.91
C ILE A 151 3.83 -78.63 -4.97
N ARG A 152 3.04 -78.97 -3.95
CA ARG A 152 1.58 -78.76 -3.93
C ARG A 152 1.19 -77.33 -3.57
N PHE A 153 1.98 -76.64 -2.75
CA PHE A 153 1.59 -75.35 -2.15
C PHE A 153 2.47 -74.16 -2.53
N SER A 154 3.55 -74.34 -3.28
CA SER A 154 4.24 -73.19 -3.85
C SER A 154 3.51 -72.69 -5.09
N ASP A 155 3.13 -71.41 -5.08
CA ASP A 155 2.60 -70.71 -6.25
C ASP A 155 3.56 -70.72 -7.46
N TYR A 156 4.81 -71.18 -7.25
CA TYR A 156 5.91 -71.21 -8.23
C TYR A 156 6.46 -72.61 -8.55
N MET A 157 6.03 -73.72 -7.93
CA MET A 157 6.55 -75.07 -8.25
C MET A 157 5.48 -76.11 -8.61
N GLY A 158 4.29 -75.68 -9.04
CA GLY A 158 3.39 -76.57 -9.78
C GLY A 158 3.97 -77.01 -11.13
N GLU A 159 3.39 -78.03 -11.76
CA GLU A 159 3.77 -78.48 -13.12
C GLU A 159 3.78 -77.35 -14.16
N ASN A 160 2.98 -76.30 -13.94
CA ASN A 160 2.87 -75.14 -14.83
C ASN A 160 3.85 -73.99 -14.53
N ALA A 161 4.79 -74.16 -13.61
CA ALA A 161 5.68 -73.09 -13.15
C ALA A 161 6.43 -72.35 -14.29
N PRO A 162 7.01 -73.03 -15.30
CA PRO A 162 7.66 -72.33 -16.42
C PRO A 162 6.70 -71.37 -17.12
N LYS A 163 5.46 -71.80 -17.41
CA LYS A 163 4.44 -70.96 -18.05
C LYS A 163 4.00 -69.78 -17.18
N VAL A 164 3.94 -69.95 -15.87
CA VAL A 164 3.58 -68.86 -14.93
C VAL A 164 4.68 -67.80 -14.91
N ILE A 165 5.95 -68.21 -14.87
CA ILE A 165 7.11 -67.32 -14.96
C ILE A 165 7.09 -66.58 -16.29
N SER A 166 6.94 -67.30 -17.41
CA SER A 166 6.83 -66.71 -18.76
C SER A 166 5.70 -65.67 -18.84
N LYS A 167 4.51 -65.95 -18.28
CA LYS A 167 3.39 -64.99 -18.25
C LYS A 167 3.71 -63.73 -17.45
N LYS A 168 4.42 -63.85 -16.33
CA LYS A 168 4.83 -62.69 -15.52
C LYS A 168 5.86 -61.83 -16.27
N ILE A 169 6.89 -62.45 -16.85
CA ILE A 169 7.88 -61.75 -17.68
C ILE A 169 7.20 -61.03 -18.86
N MET A 170 6.23 -61.70 -19.52
CA MET A 170 5.46 -61.08 -20.59
C MET A 170 4.68 -59.85 -20.13
N LYS A 171 4.05 -59.92 -18.97
CA LYS A 171 3.23 -58.83 -18.44
C LYS A 171 4.08 -57.64 -17.98
N GLU A 172 5.20 -57.90 -17.32
CA GLU A 172 6.01 -56.88 -16.64
C GLU A 172 7.12 -56.30 -17.51
N THR A 173 7.66 -57.09 -18.45
CA THR A 173 8.87 -56.72 -19.21
C THR A 173 8.62 -56.59 -20.71
N LEU A 174 7.75 -57.43 -21.28
CA LEU A 174 7.59 -57.57 -22.73
C LEU A 174 6.22 -57.15 -23.26
N SER A 175 5.45 -56.34 -22.51
CA SER A 175 4.08 -55.97 -22.87
C SER A 175 3.94 -55.29 -24.25
N PHE A 176 5.02 -54.70 -24.77
CA PHE A 176 5.10 -54.08 -26.10
C PHE A 176 5.60 -55.02 -27.22
N ASN A 177 6.09 -56.23 -26.90
CA ASN A 177 6.70 -57.16 -27.85
C ASN A 177 5.81 -58.37 -28.21
N VAL A 178 4.48 -58.23 -28.03
CA VAL A 178 3.53 -59.33 -28.27
C VAL A 178 3.53 -59.81 -29.72
N SER A 179 3.79 -58.95 -30.70
CA SER A 179 3.91 -59.35 -32.11
C SER A 179 5.15 -60.21 -32.36
N LYS A 180 6.32 -59.73 -31.91
CA LYS A 180 7.59 -60.46 -32.03
C LYS A 180 7.55 -61.83 -31.36
N LEU A 181 6.88 -61.94 -30.22
CA LEU A 181 6.71 -63.23 -29.56
C LEU A 181 5.91 -64.20 -30.43
N LYS A 182 4.81 -63.77 -31.04
CA LYS A 182 4.01 -64.63 -31.92
C LYS A 182 4.80 -65.06 -33.15
N ASP A 183 5.59 -64.16 -33.73
CA ASP A 183 6.44 -64.47 -34.88
C ASP A 183 7.49 -65.52 -34.51
N CYS A 184 8.12 -65.36 -33.34
CA CYS A 184 9.08 -66.33 -32.80
C CYS A 184 8.41 -67.68 -32.48
N GLU A 185 7.21 -67.67 -31.88
CA GLU A 185 6.43 -68.89 -31.62
C GLU A 185 6.18 -69.67 -32.92
N VAL A 186 5.88 -69.00 -34.03
CA VAL A 186 5.72 -69.66 -35.34
C VAL A 186 7.03 -70.29 -35.81
N ALA A 187 8.16 -69.60 -35.64
CA ALA A 187 9.47 -70.08 -36.05
C ALA A 187 9.89 -71.33 -35.27
N VAL A 188 9.69 -71.34 -33.95
CA VAL A 188 10.18 -72.43 -33.08
C VAL A 188 9.21 -73.60 -32.95
N LYS A 189 7.91 -73.44 -33.25
CA LYS A 189 6.85 -74.44 -32.98
C LYS A 189 7.12 -75.85 -33.50
N ASN A 190 7.86 -75.97 -34.60
CA ASN A 190 8.15 -77.26 -35.23
C ASN A 190 9.56 -77.79 -34.91
N GLN A 191 10.34 -77.07 -34.11
CA GLN A 191 11.71 -77.43 -33.75
C GLN A 191 11.70 -78.34 -32.52
N ASN A 192 12.40 -79.46 -32.57
CA ASN A 192 12.71 -80.19 -31.33
C ASN A 192 13.81 -79.46 -30.52
N LEU A 193 14.04 -79.89 -29.28
CA LEU A 193 15.02 -79.24 -28.39
C LEU A 193 16.41 -79.11 -28.99
N LEU A 194 16.87 -80.13 -29.73
CA LEU A 194 18.20 -80.12 -30.35
C LEU A 194 18.28 -79.10 -31.50
N GLU A 195 17.24 -79.05 -32.33
CA GLU A 195 17.11 -78.05 -33.41
C GLU A 195 17.06 -76.63 -32.85
N PHE A 196 16.23 -76.42 -31.82
CA PHE A 196 16.14 -75.15 -31.11
C PHE A 196 17.49 -74.72 -30.52
N TYR A 197 18.19 -75.63 -29.84
CA TYR A 197 19.48 -75.32 -29.22
C TYR A 197 20.56 -74.98 -30.27
N ASN A 198 20.54 -75.64 -31.43
CA ASN A 198 21.49 -75.36 -32.50
C ASN A 198 21.20 -74.03 -33.22
N GLU A 199 19.94 -73.60 -33.27
CA GLU A 199 19.54 -72.32 -33.86
C GLU A 199 19.45 -71.16 -32.85
N LYS A 200 19.68 -71.43 -31.55
CA LYS A 200 19.42 -70.47 -30.48
C LYS A 200 20.12 -69.13 -30.68
N ASP A 201 21.36 -69.11 -31.18
CA ASP A 201 22.12 -67.87 -31.33
C ASP A 201 21.51 -66.97 -32.43
N ASN A 202 21.02 -67.58 -33.51
CA ASN A 202 20.31 -66.87 -34.58
C ASN A 202 18.99 -66.32 -34.02
N LEU A 203 18.21 -67.17 -33.35
CA LEU A 203 16.93 -66.77 -32.75
C LEU A 203 17.11 -65.68 -31.68
N TYR A 204 18.16 -65.74 -30.86
CA TYR A 204 18.48 -64.73 -29.86
C TYR A 204 18.86 -63.39 -30.51
N SER A 205 19.59 -63.42 -31.62
CA SER A 205 19.94 -62.19 -32.34
C SER A 205 18.72 -61.49 -32.95
N GLU A 206 17.74 -62.26 -33.44
CA GLU A 206 16.55 -61.74 -34.10
C GLU A 206 15.45 -61.32 -33.10
N TYR A 207 15.21 -62.16 -32.09
CA TYR A 207 14.06 -62.01 -31.19
C TYR A 207 14.43 -61.65 -29.75
N SER A 208 15.69 -61.75 -29.31
CA SER A 208 16.17 -61.67 -27.92
C SER A 208 15.92 -62.92 -27.07
N VAL A 209 16.85 -63.19 -26.13
CA VAL A 209 16.83 -64.37 -25.24
C VAL A 209 15.48 -64.55 -24.54
N PRO A 210 14.89 -63.53 -23.90
CA PRO A 210 13.62 -63.72 -23.18
C PRO A 210 12.47 -64.12 -24.08
N ILE A 211 12.39 -63.54 -25.29
CA ILE A 211 11.30 -63.84 -26.23
C ILE A 211 11.46 -65.24 -26.79
N THR A 212 12.67 -65.61 -27.21
CA THR A 212 12.96 -66.92 -27.78
C THR A 212 12.68 -68.05 -26.79
N ASN A 213 13.14 -67.90 -25.54
CA ASN A 213 12.91 -68.91 -24.50
C ASN A 213 11.43 -69.02 -24.12
N ILE A 214 10.72 -67.89 -24.01
CA ILE A 214 9.27 -67.90 -23.74
C ILE A 214 8.49 -68.53 -24.90
N ALA A 215 8.86 -68.25 -26.14
CA ALA A 215 8.24 -68.82 -27.33
C ALA A 215 8.35 -70.35 -27.33
N TYR A 216 9.54 -70.88 -27.00
CA TYR A 216 9.75 -72.31 -26.88
C TYR A 216 8.91 -72.93 -25.75
N ILE A 217 8.88 -72.31 -24.56
CA ILE A 217 8.06 -72.78 -23.41
C ILE A 217 6.56 -72.83 -23.76
N ASN A 218 6.06 -71.84 -24.50
CA ASN A 218 4.65 -71.77 -24.86
C ASN A 218 4.25 -72.83 -25.90
N THR A 219 5.17 -73.19 -26.80
CA THR A 219 4.91 -74.12 -27.91
C THR A 219 5.21 -75.58 -27.55
N HIS A 220 6.11 -75.85 -26.61
CA HIS A 220 6.59 -77.19 -26.25
C HIS A 220 6.15 -77.62 -24.85
N THR A 221 4.84 -77.68 -24.62
CA THR A 221 4.28 -77.93 -23.27
C THR A 221 4.53 -79.34 -22.72
N ASN A 222 4.99 -80.25 -23.57
CA ASN A 222 5.22 -81.66 -23.25
C ASN A 222 6.72 -81.98 -23.11
N GLU A 223 7.60 -80.99 -23.24
CA GLU A 223 9.05 -81.13 -23.04
C GLU A 223 9.36 -81.43 -21.56
N ASP A 224 10.57 -81.94 -21.31
CA ASP A 224 11.07 -82.13 -19.95
C ASP A 224 10.97 -80.84 -19.13
N ARG A 225 10.35 -80.96 -17.95
CA ARG A 225 10.05 -79.84 -17.07
C ARG A 225 11.30 -79.08 -16.64
N ASP A 226 12.38 -79.79 -16.35
CA ASP A 226 13.61 -79.17 -15.86
C ASP A 226 14.24 -78.31 -16.96
N ILE A 227 14.11 -78.74 -18.21
CA ILE A 227 14.54 -77.98 -19.39
C ILE A 227 13.70 -76.71 -19.56
N LEU A 228 12.37 -76.83 -19.50
CA LEU A 228 11.48 -75.67 -19.58
C LEU A 228 11.71 -74.69 -18.43
N MET A 229 12.02 -75.20 -17.24
CA MET A 229 12.35 -74.38 -16.08
C MET A 229 13.67 -73.62 -16.28
N LEU A 230 14.71 -74.27 -16.81
CA LEU A 230 15.99 -73.62 -17.11
C LEU A 230 15.80 -72.48 -18.11
N LEU A 231 15.03 -72.69 -19.18
CA LEU A 231 14.69 -71.64 -20.14
C LEU A 231 13.93 -70.48 -19.50
N ALA A 232 13.01 -70.78 -18.57
CA ALA A 232 12.24 -69.77 -17.85
C ALA A 232 13.13 -68.94 -16.91
N ILE A 233 14.09 -69.57 -16.24
CA ILE A 233 15.06 -68.90 -15.37
C ILE A 233 15.99 -68.01 -16.19
N GLU A 234 16.51 -68.50 -17.31
CA GLU A 234 17.37 -67.71 -18.21
C GLU A 234 16.60 -66.50 -18.77
N ALA A 235 15.37 -66.69 -19.23
CA ALA A 235 14.50 -65.60 -19.69
C ALA A 235 14.26 -64.55 -18.58
N MET A 236 14.10 -65.00 -17.33
CA MET A 236 13.91 -64.12 -16.18
C MET A 236 15.18 -63.32 -15.90
N TYR A 237 16.34 -63.98 -15.89
CA TYR A 237 17.64 -63.36 -15.63
C TYR A 237 17.96 -62.25 -16.64
N GLU A 238 17.84 -62.54 -17.94
CA GLU A 238 18.08 -61.57 -19.01
C GLU A 238 17.07 -60.41 -18.99
N SER A 239 15.81 -60.71 -18.67
CA SER A 239 14.79 -59.68 -18.48
C SER A 239 15.14 -58.71 -17.34
N MET A 240 15.69 -59.21 -16.24
CA MET A 240 16.13 -58.39 -15.11
C MET A 240 17.33 -57.52 -15.47
N ILE A 241 18.33 -58.06 -16.19
CA ILE A 241 19.48 -57.27 -16.67
C ILE A 241 19.00 -56.14 -17.58
N SER A 242 18.13 -56.44 -18.55
CA SER A 242 17.59 -55.44 -19.46
C SER A 242 16.84 -54.33 -18.74
N GLN A 243 16.06 -54.65 -17.71
CA GLN A 243 15.35 -53.65 -16.90
C GLN A 243 16.32 -52.76 -16.12
N ASN A 244 17.34 -53.33 -15.48
CA ASN A 244 18.32 -52.55 -14.73
C ASN A 244 19.07 -51.55 -15.61
N ASN A 245 19.54 -51.96 -16.79
CA ASN A 245 20.22 -51.06 -17.72
C ASN A 245 19.32 -49.91 -18.18
N ASN A 246 18.02 -50.17 -18.37
CA ASN A 246 17.06 -49.15 -18.80
C ASN A 246 16.73 -48.16 -17.67
N ILE A 247 16.66 -48.64 -16.43
CA ILE A 247 16.52 -47.79 -15.24
C ILE A 247 17.76 -46.92 -15.05
N GLU A 248 18.95 -47.50 -15.16
CA GLU A 248 20.22 -46.77 -15.02
C GLU A 248 20.35 -45.64 -16.06
N ASN A 249 19.98 -45.90 -17.32
CA ASN A 249 19.96 -44.87 -18.36
C ASN A 249 18.98 -43.74 -18.04
N LYS A 250 17.76 -44.05 -17.59
CA LYS A 250 16.77 -43.03 -17.20
C LYS A 250 17.23 -42.20 -16.00
N VAL A 251 17.90 -42.83 -15.04
CA VAL A 251 18.47 -42.15 -13.88
C VAL A 251 19.59 -41.21 -14.33
N ASN A 252 20.47 -41.66 -15.23
CA ASN A 252 21.56 -40.83 -15.76
C ASN A 252 21.05 -39.64 -16.57
N GLU A 253 19.99 -39.80 -17.37
CA GLU A 253 19.33 -38.69 -18.07
C GLU A 253 18.71 -37.68 -17.10
N ALA A 254 18.06 -38.16 -16.04
CA ALA A 254 17.49 -37.30 -15.01
C ALA A 254 18.58 -36.51 -14.26
N ILE A 255 19.69 -37.16 -13.89
CA ILE A 255 20.84 -36.52 -13.24
C ILE A 255 21.39 -35.41 -14.14
N LYS A 256 21.63 -35.70 -15.42
CA LYS A 256 22.15 -34.71 -16.37
C LYS A 256 21.23 -33.48 -16.50
N THR A 257 19.92 -33.71 -16.53
CA THR A 257 18.92 -32.63 -16.59
C THR A 257 18.99 -31.74 -15.34
N ILE A 258 19.13 -32.34 -14.16
CA ILE A 258 19.26 -31.61 -12.89
C ILE A 258 20.57 -30.80 -12.84
N GLU A 259 21.67 -31.38 -13.32
CA GLU A 259 22.97 -30.70 -13.38
C GLU A 259 22.92 -29.46 -14.30
N ASP A 260 22.28 -29.58 -15.47
CA ASP A 260 22.09 -28.47 -16.40
C ASP A 260 21.22 -27.35 -15.79
N GLU A 261 20.13 -27.72 -15.09
CA GLU A 261 19.28 -26.76 -14.37
C GLU A 261 20.03 -26.06 -13.23
N GLN A 262 20.84 -26.79 -12.48
CA GLN A 262 21.64 -26.24 -11.39
C GLN A 262 22.67 -25.23 -11.90
N LEU A 263 23.33 -25.52 -13.02
CA LEU A 263 24.27 -24.61 -13.66
C LEU A 263 23.58 -23.31 -14.12
N LEU A 264 22.37 -23.43 -14.69
CA LEU A 264 21.56 -22.28 -15.09
C LEU A 264 21.18 -21.40 -13.90
N ILE A 265 20.79 -22.00 -12.78
CA ILE A 265 20.46 -21.29 -11.54
C ILE A 265 21.69 -20.58 -10.97
N GLN A 266 22.84 -21.25 -10.92
CA GLN A 266 24.09 -20.65 -10.43
C GLN A 266 24.48 -19.40 -11.24
N ASN A 267 24.35 -19.45 -12.57
CA ASN A 267 24.60 -18.30 -13.42
C ASN A 267 23.62 -17.15 -13.12
N LYS A 268 22.32 -17.43 -12.97
CA LYS A 268 21.32 -16.41 -12.59
C LYS A 268 21.60 -15.78 -11.22
N VAL A 269 22.05 -16.57 -10.24
CA VAL A 269 22.42 -16.06 -8.92
C VAL A 269 23.60 -15.12 -9.03
N LYS A 270 24.65 -15.50 -9.77
CA LYS A 270 25.83 -14.66 -9.99
C LYS A 270 25.49 -13.34 -10.68
N ASP A 271 24.61 -13.38 -11.69
CA ASP A 271 24.14 -12.16 -12.36
C ASP A 271 23.36 -11.24 -11.40
N LYS A 272 22.53 -11.81 -10.53
CA LYS A 272 21.79 -11.05 -9.51
C LYS A 272 22.71 -10.48 -8.43
N GLU A 273 23.75 -11.20 -8.03
CA GLU A 273 24.77 -10.68 -7.11
C GLU A 273 25.50 -9.47 -7.72
N ASN A 274 25.88 -9.56 -8.99
CA ASN A 274 26.47 -8.43 -9.71
C ASN A 274 25.51 -7.23 -9.76
N GLU A 275 24.22 -7.44 -10.03
CA GLU A 275 23.21 -6.38 -10.02
C GLU A 275 23.06 -5.73 -8.62
N ILE A 276 23.02 -6.55 -7.56
CA ILE A 276 22.96 -6.08 -6.17
C ILE A 276 24.18 -5.24 -5.81
N THR A 277 25.39 -5.65 -6.22
CA THR A 277 26.61 -4.87 -5.94
C THR A 277 26.60 -3.54 -6.67
N ALA A 278 26.12 -3.49 -7.92
CA ALA A 278 25.96 -2.25 -8.67
C ALA A 278 24.97 -1.30 -7.97
N LEU A 279 23.78 -1.80 -7.59
CA LEU A 279 22.77 -1.02 -6.86
C LEU A 279 23.27 -0.50 -5.51
N LYS A 280 24.01 -1.31 -4.75
CA LYS A 280 24.65 -0.85 -3.49
C LYS A 280 25.64 0.29 -3.74
N SER A 281 26.39 0.25 -4.84
CA SER A 281 27.31 1.31 -5.20
C SER A 281 26.58 2.63 -5.52
N GLU A 282 25.45 2.57 -6.23
CA GLU A 282 24.61 3.74 -6.54
C GLU A 282 23.96 4.31 -5.29
N LEU A 283 23.43 3.45 -4.41
CA LEU A 283 22.81 3.86 -3.16
C LEU A 283 23.82 4.59 -2.26
N ASN A 284 25.07 4.13 -2.23
CA ASN A 284 26.16 4.81 -1.55
C ASN A 284 26.47 6.20 -2.15
N LYS A 285 26.42 6.35 -3.48
CA LYS A 285 26.57 7.67 -4.13
C LYS A 285 25.42 8.61 -3.76
N ILE A 286 24.18 8.15 -3.84
CA ILE A 286 22.98 8.92 -3.48
C ILE A 286 23.04 9.35 -2.00
N SER A 287 23.42 8.44 -1.10
CA SER A 287 23.58 8.72 0.33
C SER A 287 24.61 9.82 0.60
N LYS A 288 25.76 9.78 -0.10
CA LYS A 288 26.78 10.85 -0.01
C LYS A 288 26.23 12.19 -0.51
N ASN A 289 25.55 12.20 -1.66
CA ASN A 289 24.96 13.42 -2.22
C ASN A 289 23.89 14.02 -1.29
N ASN A 290 23.03 13.19 -0.70
CA ASN A 290 22.03 13.63 0.28
C ASN A 290 22.67 14.24 1.53
N LYS A 291 23.79 13.70 2.01
CA LYS A 291 24.53 14.31 3.13
C LYS A 291 25.09 15.69 2.74
N ALA A 292 25.67 15.82 1.55
CA ALA A 292 26.17 17.09 1.04
C ALA A 292 25.05 18.14 0.91
N LEU A 293 23.91 17.77 0.29
CA LEU A 293 22.74 18.64 0.16
C LEU A 293 22.17 19.07 1.52
N LYS A 294 22.14 18.19 2.52
CA LYS A 294 21.71 18.56 3.88
C LYS A 294 22.61 19.64 4.49
N ILE A 295 23.92 19.56 4.28
CA ILE A 295 24.88 20.55 4.77
C ILE A 295 24.65 21.89 4.05
N GLU A 296 24.45 21.86 2.73
CA GLU A 296 24.17 23.06 1.92
C GLU A 296 22.85 23.74 2.30
N VAL A 297 21.79 22.97 2.53
CA VAL A 297 20.51 23.53 3.01
C VAL A 297 20.68 24.17 4.39
N GLN A 298 21.48 23.57 5.28
CA GLN A 298 21.75 24.16 6.59
C GLN A 298 22.58 25.46 6.49
N SER A 299 23.57 25.52 5.60
CA SER A 299 24.34 26.75 5.39
C SER A 299 23.47 27.86 4.79
N LEU A 300 22.63 27.53 3.81
CA LEU A 300 21.66 28.47 3.21
C LEU A 300 20.62 28.97 4.22
N LYS A 301 20.14 28.11 5.13
CA LYS A 301 19.25 28.56 6.22
C LYS A 301 19.92 29.57 7.13
N LYS A 302 21.17 29.31 7.53
CA LYS A 302 21.94 30.26 8.35
C LYS A 302 22.18 31.59 7.63
N THR A 303 22.52 31.58 6.35
CA THR A 303 22.73 32.83 5.60
C THR A 303 21.43 33.60 5.42
N PHE A 304 20.29 32.90 5.26
CA PHE A 304 18.98 33.52 5.21
C PHE A 304 18.60 34.17 6.55
N GLU A 305 18.81 33.49 7.67
CA GLU A 305 18.57 34.02 9.01
C GLU A 305 19.39 35.31 9.26
N VAL A 306 20.69 35.29 8.94
CA VAL A 306 21.55 36.48 9.07
C VAL A 306 21.04 37.64 8.22
N ARG A 307 20.69 37.39 6.95
CA ARG A 307 20.14 38.44 6.07
C ARG A 307 18.79 38.97 6.55
N ALA A 308 17.94 38.12 7.11
CA ALA A 308 16.66 38.53 7.67
C ALA A 308 16.84 39.45 8.88
N GLU A 309 17.81 39.16 9.76
CA GLU A 309 18.18 40.03 10.87
C GLU A 309 18.76 41.36 10.40
N GLU A 310 19.66 41.35 9.40
CA GLU A 310 20.21 42.56 8.79
C GLU A 310 19.10 43.43 8.19
N PHE A 311 18.19 42.83 7.41
CA PHE A 311 17.05 43.52 6.82
C PHE A 311 16.13 44.13 7.90
N HIS A 312 15.90 43.41 9.00
CA HIS A 312 15.10 43.93 10.10
C HIS A 312 15.76 45.13 10.79
N LYS A 313 17.09 45.09 11.01
CA LYS A 313 17.84 46.22 11.56
C LYS A 313 17.78 47.45 10.66
N VAL A 314 18.01 47.28 9.35
CA VAL A 314 17.93 48.39 8.38
C VAL A 314 16.53 49.01 8.37
N ASN A 315 15.48 48.20 8.44
CA ASN A 315 14.12 48.73 8.52
C ASN A 315 13.87 49.56 9.80
N ILE A 316 14.36 49.09 10.96
CA ILE A 316 14.24 49.84 12.21
C ILE A 316 15.00 51.17 12.13
N ASP A 317 16.21 51.16 11.58
CA ASP A 317 17.02 52.37 11.45
C ASP A 317 16.39 53.38 10.48
N ASN A 318 15.88 52.91 9.34
CA ASN A 318 15.13 53.74 8.40
C ASN A 318 13.85 54.31 9.04
N GLU A 319 13.11 53.50 9.79
CA GLU A 319 11.88 53.94 10.46
C GLU A 319 12.16 55.03 11.50
N LYS A 320 13.25 54.91 12.26
CA LYS A 320 13.73 55.97 13.16
C LYS A 320 14.13 57.23 12.40
N GLU A 321 14.83 57.10 11.29
CA GLU A 321 15.23 58.25 10.46
C GLU A 321 14.00 58.99 9.91
N TYR A 322 13.01 58.26 9.40
CA TYR A 322 11.74 58.84 8.95
C TYR A 322 10.98 59.53 10.09
N GLN A 323 10.92 58.93 11.28
CA GLN A 323 10.31 59.57 12.45
C GLN A 323 11.00 60.89 12.81
N GLN A 324 12.34 60.94 12.79
CA GLN A 324 13.08 62.18 13.04
C GLN A 324 12.82 63.25 11.97
N GLN A 325 12.69 62.85 10.70
CA GLN A 325 12.34 63.78 9.63
C GLN A 325 10.92 64.33 9.79
N ILE A 326 9.97 63.48 10.18
CA ILE A 326 8.58 63.90 10.47
C ILE A 326 8.56 64.89 11.65
N GLU A 327 9.28 64.62 12.74
CA GLU A 327 9.37 65.54 13.87
C GLU A 327 9.96 66.89 13.49
N LYS A 328 11.03 66.91 12.66
CA LYS A 328 11.61 68.15 12.14
C LYS A 328 10.61 68.93 11.30
N LEU A 329 9.89 68.26 10.40
CA LEU A 329 8.87 68.88 9.56
C LEU A 329 7.71 69.45 10.38
N ASN A 330 7.28 68.75 11.44
CA ASN A 330 6.24 69.25 12.34
C ASN A 330 6.68 70.53 13.08
N ARG A 331 7.94 70.60 13.55
CA ARG A 331 8.47 71.83 14.16
C ARG A 331 8.50 73.01 13.18
N ILE A 332 8.95 72.76 11.96
CA ILE A 332 8.96 73.78 10.89
C ILE A 332 7.53 74.25 10.61
N LYS A 333 6.56 73.32 10.55
CA LYS A 333 5.15 73.64 10.36
C LYS A 333 4.62 74.53 11.49
N GLU A 334 4.89 74.19 12.75
CA GLU A 334 4.50 75.02 13.91
C GLU A 334 5.13 76.42 13.88
N GLU A 335 6.40 76.55 13.46
CA GLU A 335 7.04 77.86 13.30
C GLU A 335 6.33 78.72 12.25
N TYR A 336 5.99 78.15 11.09
CA TYR A 336 5.25 78.86 10.05
C TYR A 336 3.82 79.21 10.46
N GLU A 337 3.11 78.31 11.16
CA GLU A 337 1.78 78.59 11.69
C GLU A 337 1.82 79.78 12.67
N ASN A 338 2.83 79.83 13.55
CA ASN A 338 3.05 80.96 14.45
C ASN A 338 3.36 82.28 13.70
N GLN A 339 4.15 82.22 12.62
CA GLN A 339 4.43 83.40 11.78
C GLN A 339 3.17 83.92 11.08
N ILE A 340 2.36 83.02 10.51
CA ILE A 340 1.08 83.37 9.87
C ILE A 340 0.15 84.03 10.89
N GLN A 341 0.10 83.52 12.13
CA GLN A 341 -0.73 84.10 13.18
C GLN A 341 -0.28 85.52 13.57
N LYS A 342 1.03 85.77 13.64
CA LYS A 342 1.57 87.12 13.87
C LYS A 342 1.20 88.10 12.76
N LEU A 343 1.36 87.70 11.50
CA LEU A 343 1.00 88.53 10.34
C LEU A 343 -0.50 88.84 10.30
N ASN A 344 -1.35 87.87 10.61
CA ASN A 344 -2.80 88.10 10.72
C ASN A 344 -3.14 89.14 11.79
N ASN A 345 -2.47 89.11 12.94
CA ASN A 345 -2.68 90.09 14.01
C ASN A 345 -2.25 91.51 13.56
N GLU A 346 -1.16 91.65 12.82
CA GLU A 346 -0.73 92.94 12.25
C GLU A 346 -1.72 93.49 11.23
N ILE A 347 -2.28 92.64 10.36
CA ILE A 347 -3.29 93.03 9.38
C ILE A 347 -4.55 93.57 10.09
N VAL A 348 -4.98 92.91 11.17
CA VAL A 348 -6.13 93.36 11.98
C VAL A 348 -5.86 94.72 12.63
N MET A 349 -4.67 94.93 13.20
CA MET A 349 -4.23 96.21 13.78
C MET A 349 -4.27 97.35 12.75
N ASN A 350 -3.76 97.12 11.54
CA ASN A 350 -3.75 98.13 10.47
C ASN A 350 -5.15 98.51 9.97
N LYS A 351 -6.12 97.59 10.01
CA LYS A 351 -7.52 97.91 9.66
C LYS A 351 -8.15 98.88 10.66
N VAL A 352 -7.90 98.70 11.96
CA VAL A 352 -8.42 99.58 13.03
C VAL A 352 -7.88 101.01 12.91
N ILE A 353 -6.60 101.18 12.58
CA ILE A 353 -5.96 102.50 12.44
C ILE A 353 -6.55 103.31 11.27
N ASN A 354 -6.92 102.64 10.18
CA ASN A 354 -7.51 103.31 9.01
C ASN A 354 -8.98 103.70 9.23
N GLU A 355 -9.74 102.92 10.01
CA GLU A 355 -11.12 103.26 10.37
C GLU A 355 -11.20 104.48 11.32
N GLU A 356 -10.22 104.67 12.21
CA GLU A 356 -10.16 105.87 13.07
C GLU A 356 -9.78 107.15 12.31
N ARG A 357 -8.95 107.06 11.26
CA ARG A 357 -8.59 108.23 10.43
C ARG A 357 -9.71 108.72 9.52
N GLY A 358 -10.64 107.85 9.11
CA GLY A 358 -11.78 108.20 8.27
C GLY A 358 -12.88 109.01 8.97
N ASN A 359 -12.97 108.95 10.29
CA ASN A 359 -14.09 109.53 11.06
C ASN A 359 -13.88 110.98 11.54
N LEU A 360 -12.67 111.55 11.38
CA LEU A 360 -12.33 112.90 11.88
C LEU A 360 -12.36 114.02 10.81
N LEU A 361 -12.62 113.71 9.54
CA LEU A 361 -12.40 114.64 8.42
C LEU A 361 -13.62 114.87 7.50
N ASN A 362 -14.85 114.73 8.02
CA ASN A 362 -16.06 115.10 7.28
C ASN A 362 -16.79 116.29 7.92
N VAL A 363 -16.37 117.50 7.57
CA VAL A 363 -17.23 118.69 7.58
C VAL A 363 -17.00 119.44 6.27
N ALA A 364 -17.98 119.35 5.38
CA ALA A 364 -18.04 120.06 4.11
C ALA A 364 -18.42 121.54 4.33
N THR A 365 -17.87 122.46 3.52
CA THR A 365 -18.53 123.71 3.09
C THR A 365 -17.81 124.31 1.87
N ALA A 366 -18.60 124.75 0.89
CA ALA A 366 -18.18 125.34 -0.38
C ALA A 366 -18.06 126.87 -0.28
N VAL A 367 -17.02 127.47 -0.86
CA VAL A 367 -16.86 128.93 -1.05
C VAL A 367 -16.26 129.18 -2.44
N GLY A 368 -16.87 130.09 -3.22
CA GLY A 368 -16.45 130.46 -4.58
C GLY A 368 -15.28 131.47 -4.63
N ILE A 369 -14.56 131.51 -5.76
CA ILE A 369 -13.30 132.24 -5.98
C ILE A 369 -13.51 133.38 -7.00
N ASP A 370 -13.35 134.65 -6.60
CA ASP A 370 -13.62 135.84 -7.45
C ASP A 370 -12.37 136.63 -7.93
N TRP A 371 -11.16 136.32 -7.43
CA TRP A 371 -9.91 136.99 -7.84
C TRP A 371 -8.69 136.05 -7.71
N GLY A 372 -7.63 136.33 -8.50
CA GLY A 372 -6.42 135.52 -8.56
C GLY A 372 -5.11 136.32 -8.47
N ILE A 373 -4.02 135.65 -8.10
CA ILE A 373 -2.68 136.26 -7.97
C ILE A 373 -1.71 135.56 -8.91
N VAL A 374 -0.98 136.35 -9.69
CA VAL A 374 0.09 135.87 -10.58
C VAL A 374 1.45 136.22 -9.94
N CYS A 375 2.26 135.19 -9.65
CA CYS A 375 3.57 135.30 -9.02
C CYS A 375 4.65 134.51 -9.78
N ILE A 376 5.92 134.88 -9.62
CA ILE A 376 7.03 134.01 -10.00
C ILE A 376 7.24 133.01 -8.85
N SER A 377 7.39 131.73 -9.18
CA SER A 377 7.78 130.58 -8.33
C SER A 377 8.26 130.92 -6.90
N GLY A 378 7.66 130.26 -5.89
CA GLY A 378 8.06 130.43 -4.47
C GLY A 378 6.93 130.66 -3.45
N PHE A 379 5.66 130.51 -3.85
CA PHE A 379 4.49 130.78 -2.99
C PHE A 379 3.64 129.53 -2.66
N GLU A 380 4.22 128.31 -2.70
CA GLU A 380 3.50 127.05 -2.42
C GLU A 380 2.83 127.03 -1.04
N ILE A 381 3.47 127.61 -0.02
CA ILE A 381 2.90 127.77 1.32
C ILE A 381 1.58 128.56 1.31
N ILE A 382 1.42 129.55 0.41
CA ILE A 382 0.15 130.29 0.33
C ILE A 382 -0.98 129.40 -0.19
N LYS A 383 -0.69 128.41 -1.07
CA LYS A 383 -1.70 127.42 -1.49
C LYS A 383 -2.15 126.51 -0.35
N GLU A 384 -1.27 126.21 0.62
CA GLU A 384 -1.64 125.44 1.81
C GLU A 384 -2.46 126.27 2.82
N ILE A 385 -2.14 127.56 2.96
CA ILE A 385 -2.81 128.46 3.92
C ILE A 385 -4.17 128.95 3.38
N TYR A 386 -4.24 129.27 2.08
CA TYR A 386 -5.43 129.77 1.39
C TYR A 386 -5.72 128.93 0.13
N PRO A 387 -6.17 127.67 0.27
CA PRO A 387 -6.51 126.82 -0.87
C PRO A 387 -7.63 127.40 -1.75
N GLU A 388 -8.40 128.36 -1.22
CA GLU A 388 -9.47 129.06 -1.92
C GLU A 388 -9.00 130.20 -2.85
N ILE A 389 -7.70 130.46 -2.98
CA ILE A 389 -7.17 131.51 -3.87
C ILE A 389 -6.40 130.89 -5.03
N LEU A 390 -6.72 131.33 -6.25
CA LEU A 390 -5.97 130.90 -7.44
C LEU A 390 -4.61 131.60 -7.50
N ILE A 391 -3.54 130.84 -7.26
CA ILE A 391 -2.15 131.30 -7.37
C ILE A 391 -1.52 130.71 -8.62
N ILE A 392 -1.05 131.60 -9.49
CA ILE A 392 -0.56 131.28 -10.82
C ILE A 392 0.95 131.52 -10.90
N ASP A 393 1.71 130.49 -11.26
CA ASP A 393 3.14 130.60 -11.53
C ASP A 393 3.39 131.04 -12.99
N VAL A 394 4.01 132.21 -13.14
CA VAL A 394 4.34 132.82 -14.44
C VAL A 394 5.20 131.90 -15.32
N GLU A 395 6.07 131.08 -14.73
CA GLU A 395 7.02 130.28 -15.51
C GLU A 395 6.39 129.04 -16.15
N LYS A 396 5.26 128.57 -15.63
CA LYS A 396 4.65 127.31 -16.06
C LYS A 396 3.36 127.48 -16.86
N ASP A 397 2.52 128.49 -16.59
CA ASP A 397 1.14 128.45 -17.12
C ASP A 397 0.45 129.82 -17.38
N ALA A 398 1.17 130.87 -17.75
CA ALA A 398 0.50 132.16 -18.07
C ALA A 398 -0.50 132.07 -19.25
N LYS A 399 -0.34 131.11 -20.17
CA LYS A 399 -1.18 130.97 -21.38
C LYS A 399 -2.45 130.13 -21.19
N SER A 400 -2.54 129.33 -20.13
CA SER A 400 -3.57 128.30 -19.94
C SER A 400 -4.67 128.71 -18.96
N ILE A 401 -4.49 129.78 -18.17
CA ILE A 401 -5.27 129.99 -16.95
C ILE A 401 -6.45 130.99 -17.08
N LEU A 402 -6.68 131.60 -18.24
CA LEU A 402 -7.77 132.58 -18.39
C LEU A 402 -9.02 132.02 -19.08
N LYS A 403 -9.23 130.70 -18.99
CA LYS A 403 -10.46 130.03 -19.41
C LYS A 403 -11.05 129.28 -18.22
N GLY A 404 -12.03 129.89 -17.56
CA GLY A 404 -13.08 129.06 -16.96
C GLY A 404 -13.46 129.27 -15.50
N GLU A 405 -13.06 130.35 -14.82
CA GLU A 405 -13.66 130.73 -13.53
C GLU A 405 -13.80 132.26 -13.47
N SER A 406 -14.82 132.75 -12.74
CA SER A 406 -15.34 134.12 -12.66
C SER A 406 -14.38 135.11 -11.99
N ILE A 407 -13.17 135.23 -12.52
CA ILE A 407 -12.10 136.09 -12.01
C ILE A 407 -12.24 137.48 -12.64
N ASN A 408 -12.62 138.47 -11.85
CA ASN A 408 -12.79 139.84 -12.32
C ASN A 408 -11.48 140.65 -12.25
N THR A 409 -10.60 140.32 -11.31
CA THR A 409 -9.36 141.06 -11.05
C THR A 409 -8.19 140.11 -10.85
N ILE A 410 -7.06 140.43 -11.50
CA ILE A 410 -5.79 139.71 -11.33
C ILE A 410 -4.73 140.64 -10.77
N TYR A 411 -4.16 140.20 -9.67
CA TYR A 411 -3.05 140.88 -9.00
C TYR A 411 -1.72 140.30 -9.48
N LEU A 412 -0.89 141.13 -10.10
CA LEU A 412 0.40 140.70 -10.64
C LEU A 412 1.55 141.21 -9.78
N ILE A 413 2.29 140.29 -9.17
CA ILE A 413 3.43 140.63 -8.30
C ILE A 413 4.64 141.00 -9.17
N MET A 414 5.06 142.26 -9.09
CA MET A 414 6.16 142.84 -9.88
C MET A 414 7.54 142.33 -9.47
N ASN A 415 7.73 141.98 -8.20
CA ASN A 415 9.03 141.57 -7.67
C ASN A 415 9.52 140.28 -8.35
N GLY A 416 10.71 140.37 -8.97
CA GLY A 416 11.32 139.31 -9.78
C GLY A 416 11.00 139.35 -11.29
N LEU A 417 10.02 140.15 -11.74
CA LEU A 417 9.68 140.26 -13.17
C LEU A 417 10.47 141.40 -13.84
N SER A 418 11.22 141.08 -14.90
CA SER A 418 11.78 142.13 -15.76
C SER A 418 10.68 142.99 -16.37
N THR A 419 10.91 144.29 -16.57
CA THR A 419 9.94 145.25 -17.13
C THR A 419 9.37 144.80 -18.49
N LYS A 420 10.18 144.08 -19.28
CA LYS A 420 9.77 143.50 -20.56
C LYS A 420 8.81 142.30 -20.38
N LYS A 421 9.05 141.43 -19.39
CA LYS A 421 8.16 140.31 -19.04
C LYS A 421 6.82 140.83 -18.47
N TYR A 422 6.87 141.80 -17.56
CA TYR A 422 5.66 142.43 -17.00
C TYR A 422 4.74 142.97 -18.10
N ARG A 423 5.26 143.81 -19.00
CA ARG A 423 4.47 144.40 -20.09
C ARG A 423 3.87 143.34 -21.02
N ARG A 424 4.54 142.20 -21.17
CA ARG A 424 4.03 141.09 -21.99
C ARG A 424 2.84 140.41 -21.30
N ILE A 425 2.98 140.06 -20.02
CA ILE A 425 1.92 139.35 -19.26
C ILE A 425 0.72 140.26 -19.07
N LYS A 426 0.93 141.53 -18.70
CA LYS A 426 -0.14 142.53 -18.60
C LYS A 426 -0.95 142.64 -19.89
N ARG A 427 -0.29 142.73 -21.05
CA ARG A 427 -0.98 142.73 -22.35
C ARG A 427 -1.69 141.42 -22.68
N GLU A 428 -1.23 140.28 -22.17
CA GLU A 428 -1.90 138.99 -22.39
C GLU A 428 -3.17 138.87 -21.54
N ILE A 429 -3.16 139.38 -20.30
CA ILE A 429 -4.34 139.40 -19.41
C ILE A 429 -5.37 140.47 -19.86
N GLU A 430 -4.91 141.68 -20.17
CA GLU A 430 -5.79 142.78 -20.61
C GLU A 430 -6.55 142.46 -21.91
N LYS A 431 -6.06 141.55 -22.75
CA LYS A 431 -6.79 141.05 -23.93
C LYS A 431 -8.09 140.32 -23.59
N ILE A 432 -8.27 139.91 -22.33
CA ILE A 432 -9.40 139.09 -21.86
C ILE A 432 -10.37 139.94 -21.02
N ASN A 433 -10.25 141.27 -21.05
CA ASN A 433 -11.09 142.23 -20.30
C ASN A 433 -11.04 142.05 -18.76
N ILE A 434 -9.96 141.50 -18.22
CA ILE A 434 -9.75 141.36 -16.77
C ILE A 434 -8.87 142.51 -16.28
N GLU A 435 -9.26 143.14 -15.18
CA GLU A 435 -8.53 144.28 -14.61
C GLU A 435 -7.23 143.79 -13.95
N VAL A 436 -6.11 144.44 -14.27
CA VAL A 436 -4.77 144.05 -13.79
C VAL A 436 -4.19 145.12 -12.88
N GLU A 437 -4.11 144.80 -11.59
CA GLU A 437 -3.42 145.63 -10.59
C GLU A 437 -2.02 145.07 -10.33
N ALA A 438 -1.02 145.94 -10.38
CA ALA A 438 0.35 145.58 -10.04
C ALA A 438 0.56 145.70 -8.52
N LEU A 439 1.12 144.66 -7.91
CA LEU A 439 1.51 144.67 -6.50
C LEU A 439 3.02 144.51 -6.39
N GLU A 440 3.63 145.23 -5.45
CA GLU A 440 5.02 145.02 -5.04
C GLU A 440 5.01 144.56 -3.58
N PHE A 441 5.50 143.34 -3.34
CA PHE A 441 5.69 142.77 -2.00
C PHE A 441 7.15 142.39 -1.82
N GLU A 442 7.81 142.88 -0.78
CA GLU A 442 9.24 142.62 -0.54
C GLU A 442 9.49 141.18 -0.04
N ASN A 443 8.49 140.54 0.57
CA ASN A 443 8.60 139.17 1.10
C ASN A 443 7.24 138.42 1.13
N VAL A 444 7.27 137.11 1.37
CA VAL A 444 6.07 136.24 1.38
C VAL A 444 5.11 136.58 2.54
N LYS A 445 5.64 137.08 3.67
CA LYS A 445 4.82 137.46 4.82
C LYS A 445 3.88 138.62 4.46
N GLU A 446 4.38 139.63 3.75
CA GLU A 446 3.56 140.75 3.26
C GLU A 446 2.44 140.27 2.32
N ALA A 447 2.73 139.31 1.44
CA ALA A 447 1.72 138.72 0.57
C ALA A 447 0.62 138.00 1.37
N ILE A 448 0.99 137.22 2.40
CA ILE A 448 0.04 136.53 3.29
C ILE A 448 -0.82 137.55 4.06
N GLU A 449 -0.21 138.59 4.64
CA GLU A 449 -0.92 139.63 5.37
C GLU A 449 -1.88 140.42 4.47
N TRP A 450 -1.46 140.75 3.25
CA TRP A 450 -2.30 141.44 2.28
C TRP A 450 -3.47 140.58 1.78
N ILE A 451 -3.24 139.30 1.51
CA ILE A 451 -4.30 138.33 1.18
C ILE A 451 -5.30 138.25 2.31
N GLY A 452 -4.81 138.08 3.55
CA GLY A 452 -5.64 138.08 4.75
C GLY A 452 -6.47 139.35 4.88
N TYR A 453 -5.87 140.52 4.63
CA TYR A 453 -6.55 141.81 4.65
C TYR A 453 -7.66 141.89 3.58
N LYS A 454 -7.38 141.55 2.32
CA LYS A 454 -8.37 141.54 1.23
C LYS A 454 -9.52 140.58 1.51
N LYS A 455 -9.25 139.34 1.94
CA LYS A 455 -10.28 138.38 2.35
C LYS A 455 -11.11 138.85 3.55
N THR A 456 -10.50 139.61 4.46
CA THR A 456 -11.23 140.20 5.60
C THR A 456 -12.18 141.31 5.13
N ILE A 457 -11.77 142.13 4.15
CA ILE A 457 -12.65 143.12 3.54
C ILE A 457 -13.83 142.43 2.84
N GLU A 458 -13.57 141.38 2.04
CA GLU A 458 -14.64 140.61 1.38
C GLU A 458 -15.64 140.03 2.37
N LYS A 459 -15.15 139.41 3.45
CA LYS A 459 -16.02 138.88 4.51
C LYS A 459 -16.84 139.94 5.25
N ARG A 460 -16.43 141.21 5.24
CA ARG A 460 -17.20 142.34 5.81
C ARG A 460 -18.15 143.00 4.81
N GLY A 461 -17.92 142.83 3.50
CA GLY A 461 -18.77 143.33 2.43
C GLY A 461 -20.04 142.50 2.16
N VAL A 462 -20.10 141.26 2.66
CA VAL A 462 -21.26 140.35 2.56
C VAL A 462 -22.23 140.49 3.75
N THR A 463 -22.20 141.67 4.39
CA THR A 463 -23.29 142.17 5.25
C THR A 463 -23.95 143.38 4.59
N VAL A 464 -24.91 143.09 3.71
CA VAL A 464 -26.21 143.79 3.60
C VAL A 464 -27.28 142.71 3.55
#